data_AF-A0A7S0JJW8-F1
#
_entry.id   AF-A0A7S0JJW8-F1
#
_cell.length_a   1.000
_cell.length_b   1.000
_cell.length_c   1.000
_cell.angle_alpha   90.00
_cell.angle_beta   90.00
_cell.angle_gamma   90.00
#
_symmetry.space_group_name_H-M   'P 1'
#
loop_
_entity.id
_entity.type
_entity.pdbx_description
1 polymer ?
#
loop_
_entity_poly.entity_id
_entity_poly.type
_entity_poly.pdbx_seq_one_letter_code
_entity_poly.pdbx_strand_id
1 'polypeptide(L)'
;MNFSRSNIEHIKKGYENVVETVFKGSPMHDAITATGANLSRPNIVLFLQDDQDFLNGRDALRPMERALSAIADQGIFAEEWFVHTPVCCPSRAELLTGRYFHNIRMKEPGGGCMHVQTGVPRKEDKVNQHSFAKYLVEQLGYQAGWLGKHLNVCPHDPPT
;
A
#
# COMPACT_ATOMS: atom_id res chain seq x y z
N MET A 1 -17.14 7.91 11.35
CA MET A 1 -16.63 9.23 10.93
C MET A 1 -17.00 9.40 9.48
N ASN A 2 -17.94 10.29 9.17
CA ASN A 2 -18.36 10.55 7.79
C ASN A 2 -17.40 11.55 7.16
N PHE A 3 -16.56 11.09 6.24
CA PHE A 3 -15.74 11.99 5.42
C PHE A 3 -16.65 12.64 4.37
N SER A 4 -16.93 13.93 4.55
CA SER A 4 -17.65 14.76 3.58
C SER A 4 -16.89 14.81 2.25
N ARG A 5 -17.63 14.87 1.12
CA ARG A 5 -17.06 15.09 -0.23
C ARG A 5 -16.12 16.31 -0.29
N SER A 6 -16.38 17.34 0.51
CA SER A 6 -15.52 18.53 0.62
C SER A 6 -14.13 18.22 1.20
N ASN A 7 -14.02 17.24 2.10
CA ASN A 7 -12.76 16.87 2.72
C ASN A 7 -11.91 16.03 1.76
N ILE A 8 -12.55 15.26 0.88
CA ILE A 8 -11.88 14.48 -0.16
C ILE A 8 -11.26 15.40 -1.22
N GLU A 9 -11.95 16.46 -1.63
CA GLU A 9 -11.43 17.47 -2.58
C GLU A 9 -10.21 18.21 -2.03
N HIS A 10 -10.23 18.58 -0.74
CA HIS A 10 -9.10 19.26 -0.08
C HIS A 10 -7.88 18.34 0.06
N ILE A 11 -8.12 17.05 0.33
CA ILE A 11 -7.09 16.02 0.36
C ILE A 11 -6.52 15.79 -1.06
N LYS A 12 -7.36 15.66 -2.09
CA LYS A 12 -6.91 15.51 -3.49
C LYS A 12 -5.98 16.64 -3.93
N LYS A 13 -6.34 17.88 -3.64
CA LYS A 13 -5.51 19.06 -3.97
C LYS A 13 -4.19 19.09 -3.19
N GLY A 14 -4.15 18.52 -1.99
CA GLY A 14 -2.91 18.32 -1.22
C GLY A 14 -2.01 17.26 -1.84
N TYR A 15 -2.56 16.12 -2.29
CA TYR A 15 -1.79 15.00 -2.83
C TYR A 15 -1.34 15.19 -4.29
N GLU A 16 -2.12 15.86 -5.13
CA GLU A 16 -1.71 16.23 -6.50
C GLU A 16 -0.42 17.06 -6.46
N ASN A 17 -0.30 17.96 -5.49
CA ASN A 17 0.90 18.76 -5.27
C ASN A 17 2.06 17.95 -4.65
N VAL A 18 1.80 16.89 -3.88
CA VAL A 18 2.86 16.11 -3.21
C VAL A 18 3.65 15.26 -4.20
N VAL A 19 2.98 14.54 -5.10
CA VAL A 19 3.69 13.73 -6.12
C VAL A 19 4.51 14.65 -7.04
N GLU A 20 3.92 15.78 -7.44
CA GLU A 20 4.61 16.76 -8.27
C GLU A 20 5.79 17.42 -7.54
N THR A 21 5.67 17.72 -6.24
CA THR A 21 6.74 18.35 -5.43
C THR A 21 7.86 17.38 -5.07
N VAL A 22 7.53 16.12 -4.78
CA VAL A 22 8.48 15.10 -4.33
C VAL A 22 9.37 14.60 -5.47
N PHE A 23 8.84 14.55 -6.70
CA PHE A 23 9.58 14.09 -7.87
C PHE A 23 10.05 15.21 -8.80
N LYS A 24 9.73 16.49 -8.53
CA LYS A 24 10.08 17.62 -9.41
C LYS A 24 11.59 17.67 -9.68
N GLY A 25 11.99 17.62 -10.95
CA GLY A 25 13.40 17.64 -11.37
C GLY A 25 14.14 16.31 -11.17
N SER A 26 13.44 15.23 -10.78
CA SER A 26 14.00 13.88 -10.86
C SER A 26 13.94 13.37 -12.31
N PRO A 27 14.87 12.49 -12.73
CA PRO A 27 14.84 11.86 -14.05
C PRO A 27 13.51 11.15 -14.34
N MET A 28 12.86 10.62 -13.30
CA MET A 28 11.56 9.96 -13.41
C MET A 28 10.43 10.95 -13.72
N HIS A 29 10.42 12.14 -13.11
CA HIS A 29 9.43 13.18 -13.42
C HIS A 29 9.56 13.70 -14.85
N ASP A 30 10.79 13.91 -15.32
CA ASP A 30 11.05 14.36 -16.69
C ASP A 30 10.65 13.27 -17.71
N ALA A 31 10.91 12.00 -17.40
CA ALA A 31 10.50 10.86 -18.23
C ALA A 31 8.96 10.67 -18.29
N ILE A 32 8.26 10.86 -17.17
CA ILE A 32 6.79 10.76 -17.10
C ILE A 32 6.14 11.92 -17.87
N THR A 33 6.72 13.13 -17.76
CA THR A 33 6.25 14.32 -18.49
C THR A 33 6.48 14.15 -20.00
N ALA A 34 7.64 13.62 -20.41
CA ALA A 34 7.97 13.39 -21.82
C ALA A 34 7.12 12.30 -22.51
N THR A 35 6.57 11.35 -21.75
CA THR A 35 5.71 10.27 -22.29
C THR A 35 4.24 10.67 -22.43
N GLY A 36 3.86 11.89 -22.00
CA GLY A 36 2.46 12.34 -22.02
C GLY A 36 1.56 11.54 -21.08
N ALA A 37 2.15 10.84 -20.11
CA ALA A 37 1.40 10.08 -19.11
C ALA A 37 0.60 11.05 -18.24
N ASN A 38 -0.68 10.74 -18.02
CA ASN A 38 -1.54 11.59 -17.23
C ASN A 38 -1.15 11.52 -15.74
N LEU A 39 -0.41 12.53 -15.28
CA LEU A 39 0.03 12.68 -13.88
C LEU A 39 -1.14 12.77 -12.89
N SER A 40 -2.35 13.13 -13.34
CA SER A 40 -3.53 13.15 -12.46
C SER A 40 -4.06 11.74 -12.11
N ARG A 41 -3.64 10.71 -12.85
CA ARG A 41 -4.06 9.33 -12.62
C ARG A 41 -2.99 8.31 -13.04
N PRO A 42 -1.83 8.27 -12.35
CA PRO A 42 -0.72 7.40 -12.70
C PRO A 42 -1.06 5.94 -12.42
N ASN A 43 -0.38 5.00 -13.10
CA ASN A 43 -0.40 3.59 -12.73
C ASN A 43 0.36 3.37 -11.42
N ILE A 44 -0.16 2.50 -10.56
CA ILE A 44 0.45 2.17 -9.27
C ILE A 44 0.86 0.71 -9.30
N VAL A 45 2.14 0.43 -9.09
CA VAL A 45 2.68 -0.93 -8.98
C VAL A 45 3.36 -1.04 -7.62
N LEU A 46 2.81 -1.87 -6.73
CA LEU A 46 3.32 -2.10 -5.38
C LEU A 46 4.01 -3.46 -5.31
N PHE A 47 5.31 -3.45 -5.01
CA PHE A 47 6.05 -4.66 -4.65
C PHE A 47 6.18 -4.73 -3.13
N LEU A 48 5.79 -5.85 -2.55
CA LEU A 48 5.92 -6.12 -1.12
C LEU A 48 6.69 -7.42 -0.92
N GLN A 49 7.83 -7.34 -0.24
CA GLN A 49 8.65 -8.49 0.13
C GLN A 49 8.24 -8.97 1.53
N ASP A 50 8.10 -10.27 1.71
CA ASP A 50 7.76 -10.88 3.00
C ASP A 50 9.06 -11.18 3.76
N ASP A 51 9.10 -10.85 5.05
CA ASP A 51 10.23 -11.09 5.96
C ASP A 51 11.60 -10.55 5.51
N GLN A 52 11.63 -9.59 4.57
CA GLN A 52 12.85 -8.89 4.19
C GLN A 52 13.28 -7.94 5.32
N ASP A 53 14.43 -8.23 5.93
CA ASP A 53 15.02 -7.36 6.92
C ASP A 53 15.78 -6.17 6.29
N PHE A 54 16.06 -5.19 7.15
CA PHE A 54 16.89 -4.01 6.87
C PHE A 54 18.17 -4.03 7.72
N LEU A 55 18.62 -5.21 8.19
CA LEU A 55 19.72 -5.29 9.17
C LEU A 55 21.03 -4.67 8.67
N ASN A 56 21.21 -4.58 7.35
CA ASN A 56 22.36 -3.92 6.72
C ASN A 56 21.96 -2.63 5.98
N GLY A 57 20.85 -2.01 6.33
CA GLY A 57 20.36 -0.83 5.65
C GLY A 57 20.05 -1.10 4.17
N ARG A 58 20.40 -0.14 3.29
CA ARG A 58 20.31 -0.30 1.84
C ARG A 58 21.09 -1.52 1.33
N ASP A 59 22.09 -1.99 2.07
CA ASP A 59 22.89 -3.15 1.67
C ASP A 59 22.15 -4.49 1.77
N ALA A 60 21.02 -4.55 2.49
CA ALA A 60 20.14 -5.72 2.48
C ALA A 60 19.61 -6.03 1.06
N LEU A 61 19.60 -5.03 0.17
CA LEU A 61 19.19 -5.16 -1.22
C LEU A 61 20.35 -5.51 -2.17
N ARG A 62 21.59 -5.63 -1.70
CA ARG A 62 22.75 -5.98 -2.56
C ARG A 62 22.53 -7.25 -3.39
N PRO A 63 21.90 -8.33 -2.90
CA PRO A 63 21.61 -9.50 -3.73
C PRO A 63 20.66 -9.21 -4.91
N MET A 64 19.96 -8.08 -4.88
CA MET A 64 19.00 -7.62 -5.88
C MET A 64 19.50 -6.37 -6.61
N GLU A 65 20.76 -6.37 -7.08
CA GLU A 65 21.41 -5.22 -7.74
C GLU A 65 20.56 -4.60 -8.86
N ARG A 66 19.84 -5.43 -9.63
CA ARG A 66 18.93 -4.95 -10.69
C ARG A 66 17.75 -4.16 -10.14
N ALA A 67 17.19 -4.57 -9.00
CA ALA A 67 16.09 -3.84 -8.36
C ALA A 67 16.60 -2.53 -7.75
N LEU A 68 17.82 -2.53 -7.20
CA LEU A 68 18.48 -1.31 -6.73
C LEU A 68 18.64 -0.29 -7.88
N SER A 69 19.25 -0.70 -9.00
CA SER A 69 19.50 0.21 -10.13
C SER A 69 18.24 0.66 -10.87
N ALA A 70 17.21 -0.20 -10.90
CA ALA A 70 15.97 0.09 -11.63
C ALA A 70 14.96 0.90 -10.80
N ILE A 71 14.96 0.75 -9.47
CA ILE A 71 13.93 1.33 -8.60
C ILE A 71 14.55 2.28 -7.58
N ALA A 72 15.47 1.79 -6.75
CA ALA A 72 15.99 2.58 -5.63
C ALA A 72 16.83 3.78 -6.10
N ASP A 73 17.69 3.59 -7.13
CA ASP A 73 18.54 4.66 -7.68
C ASP A 73 17.76 5.70 -8.52
N GLN A 74 16.57 5.35 -8.99
CA GLN A 74 15.74 6.23 -9.84
C GLN A 74 14.61 6.92 -9.07
N GLY A 75 14.44 6.57 -7.80
CA GLY A 75 13.35 7.05 -6.96
C GLY A 75 13.86 7.59 -5.63
N ILE A 76 13.03 7.43 -4.60
CA ILE A 76 13.32 7.87 -3.25
C ILE A 76 13.45 6.65 -2.36
N PHE A 77 14.49 6.64 -1.52
CA PHE A 77 14.70 5.63 -0.52
C PHE A 77 14.33 6.17 0.87
N ALA A 78 13.34 5.56 1.52
CA ALA A 78 12.93 5.93 2.86
C ALA A 78 13.73 5.11 3.89
N GLU A 79 14.80 5.71 4.43
CA GLU A 79 15.66 5.06 5.44
C GLU A 79 14.92 4.77 6.76
N GLU A 80 13.95 5.62 7.09
CA GLU A 80 13.16 5.55 8.33
C GLU A 80 11.73 5.06 8.07
N TRP A 81 11.58 3.98 7.30
CA TRP A 81 10.29 3.33 7.09
C TRP A 81 10.12 2.14 8.03
N PHE A 82 9.27 2.30 9.04
CA PHE A 82 8.98 1.28 10.03
C PHE A 82 7.61 0.62 9.82
N VAL A 83 7.52 -0.66 10.17
CA VAL A 83 6.24 -1.38 10.32
C VAL A 83 5.79 -1.29 11.78
N HIS A 84 4.49 -1.10 12.01
CA HIS A 84 3.96 -1.00 13.38
C HIS A 84 3.89 -2.36 14.07
N THR A 85 3.42 -3.38 13.35
CA THR A 85 3.31 -4.73 13.89
C THR A 85 4.15 -5.69 13.03
N PRO A 86 5.31 -6.20 13.52
CA PRO A 86 6.20 -7.07 12.74
C PRO A 86 5.70 -8.53 12.69
N VAL A 87 4.45 -8.70 12.27
CA VAL A 87 3.78 -9.98 12.07
C VAL A 87 3.04 -9.91 10.73
N CYS A 88 3.14 -10.95 9.91
CA CYS A 88 2.72 -10.93 8.51
C CYS A 88 1.31 -10.35 8.26
N CYS A 89 0.24 -10.92 8.84
CA CYS A 89 -1.12 -10.41 8.57
C CYS A 89 -1.37 -9.02 9.18
N PRO A 90 -0.99 -8.74 10.45
CA PRO A 90 -1.10 -7.39 11.00
C PRO A 90 -0.39 -6.34 10.14
N SER A 91 0.88 -6.56 9.79
CA SER A 91 1.66 -5.63 8.96
C SER A 91 0.97 -5.34 7.62
N ARG A 92 0.56 -6.38 6.90
CA ARG A 92 -0.13 -6.22 5.61
C ARG A 92 -1.48 -5.54 5.74
N ALA A 93 -2.22 -5.84 6.80
CA ALA A 93 -3.52 -5.21 7.03
C ALA A 93 -3.40 -3.73 7.44
N GLU A 94 -2.39 -3.37 8.23
CA GLU A 94 -2.06 -1.98 8.55
C GLU A 94 -1.68 -1.22 7.27
N LEU A 95 -0.83 -1.80 6.42
CA LEU A 95 -0.44 -1.22 5.12
C LEU A 95 -1.66 -1.01 4.20
N LEU A 96 -2.52 -2.02 4.07
CA LEU A 96 -3.66 -1.98 3.15
C LEU A 96 -4.73 -0.98 3.58
N THR A 97 -4.97 -0.85 4.87
CA THR A 97 -6.08 -0.04 5.40
C THR A 97 -5.65 1.33 5.90
N GLY A 98 -4.36 1.53 6.16
CA GLY A 98 -3.85 2.72 6.88
C GLY A 98 -4.29 2.78 8.34
N ARG A 99 -4.73 1.66 8.93
CA ARG A 99 -5.27 1.60 10.31
C ARG A 99 -4.39 0.73 11.19
N TYR A 100 -4.03 1.25 12.36
CA TYR A 100 -3.31 0.50 13.39
C TYR A 100 -3.98 -0.82 13.79
N PHE A 101 -3.18 -1.81 14.17
CA PHE A 101 -3.62 -3.13 14.58
C PHE A 101 -4.76 -3.14 15.61
N HIS A 102 -4.74 -2.24 16.60
CA HIS A 102 -5.80 -2.16 17.61
C HIS A 102 -7.20 -1.84 17.03
N ASN A 103 -7.28 -1.25 15.83
CA ASN A 103 -8.54 -0.94 15.14
C ASN A 103 -9.04 -2.05 14.23
N ILE A 104 -8.14 -2.94 13.78
CA ILE A 104 -8.41 -3.99 12.79
C ILE A 104 -8.30 -5.40 13.38
N ARG A 105 -7.84 -5.53 14.63
CA ARG A 105 -7.79 -6.81 15.34
C ARG A 105 -9.18 -7.34 15.67
N MET A 106 -9.25 -8.65 15.81
CA MET A 106 -10.37 -9.37 16.40
C MET A 106 -10.56 -8.94 17.86
N LYS A 107 -11.82 -8.83 18.29
CA LYS A 107 -12.15 -8.57 19.72
C LYS A 107 -11.94 -9.80 20.59
N GLU A 108 -12.20 -10.98 20.03
CA GLU A 108 -12.10 -12.26 20.71
C GLU A 108 -10.97 -13.10 20.08
N PRO A 109 -10.23 -13.89 20.87
CA PRO A 109 -9.21 -14.81 20.36
C PRO A 109 -9.81 -15.94 19.51
N GLY A 110 -8.97 -16.60 18.70
CA GLY A 110 -9.32 -17.86 18.02
C GLY A 110 -9.84 -17.75 16.58
N GLY A 111 -9.53 -16.66 15.87
CA GLY A 111 -9.92 -16.52 14.47
C GLY A 111 -9.17 -15.43 13.71
N GLY A 112 -9.52 -15.28 12.43
CA GLY A 112 -8.89 -14.31 11.53
C GLY A 112 -7.51 -14.72 11.06
N CYS A 113 -6.78 -13.77 10.49
CA CYS A 113 -5.41 -13.93 10.03
C CYS A 113 -4.47 -13.39 11.11
N MET A 114 -3.87 -14.26 11.93
CA MET A 114 -2.98 -13.82 13.03
C MET A 114 -3.62 -12.72 13.90
N HIS A 115 -4.87 -12.94 14.33
CA HIS A 115 -5.72 -12.00 15.08
C HIS A 115 -6.24 -10.77 14.32
N VAL A 116 -5.96 -10.62 13.03
CA VAL A 116 -6.61 -9.61 12.18
C VAL A 116 -8.01 -10.07 11.77
N GLN A 117 -8.99 -9.19 11.80
CA GLN A 117 -10.37 -9.49 11.44
C GLN A 117 -10.58 -9.47 9.91
N THR A 118 -10.48 -10.65 9.27
CA THR A 118 -10.45 -10.84 7.80
C THR A 118 -11.69 -11.55 7.24
N GLY A 119 -12.88 -11.36 7.83
CA GLY A 119 -14.11 -12.01 7.33
C GLY A 119 -14.29 -13.49 7.76
N VAL A 120 -13.32 -14.07 8.46
CA VAL A 120 -13.37 -15.45 8.98
C VAL A 120 -12.94 -15.45 10.45
N PRO A 121 -13.70 -16.04 11.40
CA PRO A 121 -15.01 -16.69 11.25
C PRO A 121 -16.19 -15.71 11.20
N ARG A 122 -15.96 -14.40 11.34
CA ARG A 122 -17.02 -13.38 11.39
C ARG A 122 -17.21 -12.76 10.01
N LYS A 123 -18.46 -12.55 9.57
CA LYS A 123 -18.78 -11.91 8.27
C LYS A 123 -18.14 -10.53 8.05
N GLU A 124 -17.83 -9.80 9.12
CA GLU A 124 -17.21 -8.48 9.00
C GLU A 124 -15.71 -8.61 8.69
N ASP A 125 -15.33 -8.15 7.50
CA ASP A 125 -13.95 -8.01 7.03
C ASP A 125 -13.48 -6.56 7.20
N LYS A 126 -12.54 -6.34 8.11
CA LYS A 126 -12.00 -5.00 8.39
C LYS A 126 -10.83 -4.62 7.48
N VAL A 127 -10.35 -5.53 6.64
CA VAL A 127 -9.19 -5.33 5.78
C VAL A 127 -9.63 -5.07 4.34
N ASN A 128 -10.23 -6.05 3.67
CA ASN A 128 -10.52 -5.92 2.24
C ASN A 128 -11.52 -4.79 1.95
N GLN A 129 -12.54 -4.66 2.80
CA GLN A 129 -13.57 -3.61 2.68
C GLN A 129 -13.06 -2.19 2.92
N HIS A 130 -11.88 -2.05 3.52
CA HIS A 130 -11.28 -0.76 3.86
C HIS A 130 -9.91 -0.58 3.22
N SER A 131 -9.56 -1.42 2.24
CA SER A 131 -8.26 -1.36 1.58
C SER A 131 -8.17 -0.15 0.65
N PHE A 132 -6.99 0.44 0.52
CA PHE A 132 -6.76 1.52 -0.45
C PHE A 132 -7.02 1.01 -1.89
N ALA A 133 -6.75 -0.26 -2.19
CA ALA A 133 -7.00 -0.85 -3.49
C ALA A 133 -8.48 -0.79 -3.88
N LYS A 134 -9.39 -1.19 -2.98
CA LYS A 134 -10.85 -1.06 -3.18
C LYS A 134 -11.26 0.39 -3.39
N TYR A 135 -10.70 1.32 -2.61
CA TYR A 135 -10.95 2.75 -2.82
C TYR A 135 -10.54 3.23 -4.22
N LEU A 136 -9.36 2.82 -4.71
CA LEU A 136 -8.89 3.15 -6.05
C LEU A 136 -9.84 2.61 -7.14
N VAL A 137 -10.34 1.38 -6.99
CA VAL A 137 -11.28 0.76 -7.94
C VAL A 137 -12.64 1.46 -7.88
N GLU A 138 -13.29 1.47 -6.72
CA GLU A 138 -14.68 1.91 -6.59
C GLU A 138 -14.84 3.43 -6.74
N GLN A 139 -13.89 4.22 -6.23
CA GLN A 139 -14.02 5.68 -6.16
C GLN A 139 -13.27 6.41 -7.27
N LEU A 140 -12.18 5.83 -7.79
CA LEU A 140 -11.33 6.48 -8.79
C LEU A 140 -11.30 5.74 -10.14
N GLY A 141 -11.97 4.59 -10.26
CA GLY A 141 -12.12 3.83 -11.50
C GLY A 141 -10.83 3.17 -11.98
N TYR A 142 -9.91 2.85 -11.06
CA TYR A 142 -8.72 2.06 -11.38
C TYR A 142 -9.08 0.60 -11.67
N GLN A 143 -8.23 -0.07 -12.44
CA GLN A 143 -8.21 -1.52 -12.52
C GLN A 143 -7.17 -2.04 -11.54
N ALA A 144 -7.55 -3.02 -10.71
CA ALA A 144 -6.68 -3.63 -9.73
C ALA A 144 -6.43 -5.10 -10.05
N GLY A 145 -5.20 -5.55 -9.78
CA GLY A 145 -4.81 -6.95 -9.80
C GLY A 145 -3.92 -7.24 -8.60
N TRP A 146 -4.01 -8.45 -8.06
CA TRP A 146 -3.19 -8.90 -6.94
C TRP A 146 -2.47 -10.18 -7.31
N LEU A 147 -1.15 -10.22 -7.08
CA LEU A 147 -0.34 -11.42 -7.29
C LEU A 147 0.48 -11.73 -6.04
N GLY A 148 0.50 -13.00 -5.64
CA GLY A 148 1.26 -13.47 -4.49
C GLY A 148 0.48 -13.45 -3.18
N LYS A 149 1.21 -13.23 -2.07
CA LYS A 149 0.69 -13.37 -0.70
C LYS A 149 -0.10 -12.11 -0.29
N HIS A 150 -1.38 -12.27 0.02
CA HIS A 150 -2.26 -11.18 0.48
C HIS A 150 -2.41 -11.17 2.00
N LEU A 151 -3.24 -12.08 2.50
CA LEU A 151 -3.38 -12.43 3.90
C LEU A 151 -3.25 -13.96 3.94
N ASN A 152 -2.79 -14.54 5.05
CA ASN A 152 -2.76 -16.00 5.24
C ASN A 152 -4.18 -16.64 5.28
N VAL A 153 -5.20 -15.83 5.02
CA VAL A 153 -6.56 -16.22 4.67
C VAL A 153 -6.85 -15.53 3.34
N CYS A 154 -6.76 -16.25 2.22
CA CYS A 154 -7.09 -15.66 0.92
C CYS A 154 -8.61 -15.44 0.85
N PRO A 155 -9.06 -14.26 0.41
CA PRO A 155 -10.46 -14.08 0.05
C PRO A 155 -10.80 -15.01 -1.13
N HIS A 156 -12.02 -15.53 -1.15
CA HIS A 156 -12.49 -16.40 -2.23
C HIS A 156 -12.74 -15.63 -3.53
N ASP A 157 -12.98 -14.33 -3.42
CA ASP A 157 -13.13 -13.40 -4.52
C ASP A 157 -11.96 -12.41 -4.53
N PRO A 158 -11.54 -11.92 -5.71
CA PRO A 158 -10.59 -10.83 -5.77
C PRO A 158 -11.17 -9.61 -5.01
N PRO A 159 -10.34 -8.84 -4.30
CA PRO A 159 -10.79 -7.60 -3.68
C PRO A 159 -11.23 -6.62 -4.77
N THR A 160 -12.54 -6.58 -5.03
CA THR A 160 -13.22 -5.61 -5.90
C THR A 160 -13.79 -4.45 -5.09
#